data_AF-A0A1W1HNT5-F1
#
_entry.id   AF-A0A1W1HNT5-F1
#
_cell.length_a   1.000
_cell.length_b   1.000
_cell.length_c   1.000
_cell.angle_alpha   90.00
_cell.angle_beta   90.00
_cell.angle_gamma   90.00
#
_symmetry.space_group_name_H-M   'P 1'
#
loop_
_entity.id
_entity.type
_entity.pdbx_description
1 polymer ?
#
loop_
_entity_poly.entity_id
_entity_poly.type
_entity_poly.pdbx_seq_one_letter_code
_entity_poly.pdbx_strand_id
1 'polypeptide(L)'
;MSPLFIGDARKRKQQMAVRCPYDYMVMGHWHTYLKARGVIVNGSLKGYDEYAYQSNFDFEVPTQAAWLNHPEHGITCRWPIFLSHAGALARAA
;
A
#
# COMPACT_ATOMS: atom_id res chain seq x y z
N MET A 1 9.98 -6.09 13.34
CA MET A 1 9.52 -5.13 12.31
C MET A 1 9.22 -5.92 11.04
N SER A 2 8.02 -5.78 10.44
CA SER A 2 7.69 -6.44 9.17
C SER A 2 8.71 -6.08 8.07
N PRO A 3 9.01 -6.98 7.10
CA PRO A 3 10.00 -6.74 6.04
C PRO A 3 9.86 -5.38 5.33
N LEU A 4 8.62 -4.91 5.16
CA LEU A 4 8.29 -3.61 4.59
C LEU A 4 8.96 -2.44 5.33
N PHE A 5 8.87 -2.41 6.66
CA PHE A 5 9.41 -1.32 7.47
C PHE A 5 10.94 -1.37 7.56
N ILE A 6 11.53 -2.57 7.47
CA ILE A 6 12.99 -2.71 7.32
C ILE A 6 13.44 -2.12 5.98
N GLY A 7 12.66 -2.35 4.92
CA GLY A 7 12.87 -1.74 3.60
C GLY A 7 12.83 -0.22 3.64
N ASP A 8 11.78 0.37 4.24
CA ASP A 8 11.67 1.83 4.45
C ASP A 8 12.89 2.37 5.21
N ALA A 9 13.23 1.77 6.36
CA ALA A 9 14.34 2.24 7.19
C ALA A 9 15.67 2.30 6.41
N ARG A 10 15.96 1.26 5.61
CA ARG A 10 17.16 1.20 4.75
C ARG A 10 17.13 2.28 3.66
N LYS A 11 16.00 2.42 2.97
CA LYS A 11 15.85 3.41 1.89
C LYS A 11 15.88 4.84 2.40
N ARG A 12 15.25 5.10 3.54
CA ARG A 12 15.25 6.40 4.20
C ARG A 12 16.66 6.80 4.62
N LYS A 13 17.43 5.88 5.24
CA LYS A 13 18.85 6.10 5.57
C LYS A 13 19.67 6.44 4.32
N GLN A 14 19.47 5.71 3.22
CA GLN A 14 20.15 5.97 1.95
C GLN A 14 19.81 7.36 1.40
N GLN A 15 18.53 7.74 1.39
CA GLN A 15 18.06 9.03 0.86
C GLN A 15 18.50 10.22 1.72
N MET A 16 18.58 10.04 3.04
CA MET A 16 19.17 11.04 3.94
C MET A 16 20.64 11.30 3.62
N ALA A 17 21.42 10.25 3.29
CA ALA A 17 22.84 10.40 2.97
C ALA A 17 23.10 11.23 1.71
N VAL A 18 22.17 11.20 0.74
CA VAL A 18 22.23 11.99 -0.49
C VAL A 18 21.43 13.30 -0.42
N ARG A 19 21.02 13.72 0.79
CA ARG A 19 20.27 14.97 1.04
C ARG A 19 18.96 15.08 0.27
N CYS A 20 18.30 13.95 0.01
CA CYS A 20 16.99 13.89 -0.65
C CYS A 20 15.97 13.16 0.24
N PRO A 21 15.69 13.66 1.47
CA PRO A 21 14.76 13.00 2.37
C PRO A 21 13.33 13.00 1.80
N TYR A 22 12.53 12.04 2.24
CA TYR A 22 11.10 11.96 1.93
C TYR A 22 10.32 11.66 3.21
N ASP A 23 9.07 12.11 3.29
CA ASP A 23 8.21 11.83 4.45
C ASP A 23 7.59 10.43 4.35
N TYR A 24 7.06 10.10 3.17
CA TYR A 24 6.35 8.84 2.92
C TYR A 24 7.00 8.03 1.80
N MET A 25 7.24 6.74 2.06
CA MET A 25 7.52 5.76 1.02
C MET A 25 6.20 5.30 0.41
N VAL A 26 6.04 5.47 -0.91
CA VAL A 26 4.92 4.91 -1.66
C VAL A 26 5.35 3.57 -2.27
N MET A 27 4.61 2.51 -1.98
CA MET A 27 4.91 1.15 -2.44
C MET A 27 3.69 0.51 -3.11
N GLY A 28 3.95 -0.25 -4.17
CA GLY A 28 3.02 -1.20 -4.78
C GLY A 28 3.58 -2.62 -4.72
N HIS A 29 3.00 -3.56 -5.46
CA HIS A 29 3.44 -4.97 -5.54
C HIS A 29 3.35 -5.80 -4.26
N TRP A 30 3.12 -5.17 -3.11
CA TRP A 30 2.78 -5.89 -1.87
C TRP A 30 1.35 -6.45 -1.90
N HIS A 31 0.49 -5.87 -2.76
CA HIS A 31 -0.90 -6.30 -2.98
C HIS A 31 -1.71 -6.39 -1.66
N THR A 32 -1.50 -5.41 -0.79
CA THR A 32 -2.26 -5.24 0.45
C THR A 32 -2.29 -3.77 0.81
N TYR A 33 -3.48 -3.19 0.91
CA TYR A 33 -3.63 -1.81 1.30
C TYR A 33 -3.16 -1.59 2.73
N LEU A 34 -2.20 -0.67 2.92
CA LEU A 34 -1.67 -0.33 4.25
C LEU A 34 -1.64 1.18 4.45
N LYS A 35 -2.37 1.64 5.47
CA LYS A 35 -2.29 3.02 5.99
C LYS A 35 -1.34 3.07 7.19
N ALA A 36 -0.03 3.07 6.96
CA ALA A 36 0.96 3.20 8.03
C ALA A 36 1.57 4.62 8.12
N ARG A 37 2.22 4.92 9.25
CA ARG A 37 3.03 6.13 9.40
C ARG A 37 4.32 5.96 8.59
N GLY A 38 4.64 6.90 7.71
CA GLY A 38 5.84 6.87 6.86
C GLY A 38 5.78 5.95 5.64
N VAL A 39 4.78 5.07 5.52
CA VAL A 39 4.62 4.17 4.36
C VAL A 39 3.17 4.14 3.89
N ILE A 40 2.97 4.23 2.58
CA ILE A 40 1.69 4.06 1.89
C ILE A 40 1.83 2.87 0.97
N VAL A 41 0.98 1.85 1.15
CA VAL A 41 0.94 0.70 0.26
C VAL A 41 -0.39 0.69 -0.47
N ASN A 42 -0.33 0.67 -1.80
CA ASN A 42 -1.53 0.50 -2.61
C ASN A 42 -2.11 -0.92 -2.42
N GLY A 43 -3.42 -1.05 -2.52
CA GLY A 43 -4.05 -2.36 -2.62
C GLY A 43 -3.73 -3.05 -3.94
N SER A 44 -4.39 -4.17 -4.21
CA SER A 44 -4.30 -4.87 -5.49
C SER A 44 -5.40 -4.43 -6.47
N LEU A 45 -5.05 -4.35 -7.75
CA LEU A 45 -6.00 -4.39 -8.87
C LEU A 45 -6.00 -5.72 -9.62
N LYS A 46 -4.98 -6.54 -9.33
CA LYS A 46 -4.81 -7.87 -9.88
C LYS A 46 -5.65 -8.84 -9.06
N GLY A 47 -6.33 -9.76 -9.74
CA GLY A 47 -7.04 -10.86 -9.10
C GLY A 47 -6.11 -11.87 -8.43
N TYR A 48 -6.71 -12.82 -7.72
CA TYR A 48 -6.00 -13.94 -7.13
C TYR A 48 -5.54 -14.91 -8.23
N ASP A 49 -4.24 -15.18 -8.30
CA ASP A 49 -3.64 -16.03 -9.32
C ASP A 49 -2.89 -17.23 -8.71
N GLU A 50 -2.40 -18.11 -9.56
CA GLU A 50 -1.70 -19.33 -9.16
C GLU A 50 -0.44 -19.02 -8.33
N TYR A 51 0.24 -17.90 -8.61
CA TYR A 51 1.39 -17.46 -7.82
C TYR A 51 1.00 -17.08 -6.39
N ALA A 52 -0.09 -16.30 -6.23
CA ALA A 52 -0.61 -15.95 -4.92
C ALA A 52 -1.08 -17.19 -4.14
N TYR A 53 -1.75 -18.13 -4.83
CA TYR A 53 -2.16 -19.41 -4.26
C TYR A 53 -0.98 -20.25 -3.78
N GLN A 54 0.01 -20.49 -4.64
CA GLN A 54 1.19 -21.28 -4.29
C GLN A 54 2.02 -20.66 -3.17
N SER A 55 2.02 -19.32 -3.07
CA SER A 55 2.77 -18.59 -2.07
C SER A 55 2.01 -18.41 -0.75
N ASN A 56 0.79 -18.94 -0.64
CA ASN A 56 -0.11 -18.77 0.52
C ASN A 56 -0.36 -17.29 0.86
N PHE A 57 -0.50 -16.45 -0.16
CA PHE A 57 -0.91 -15.07 0.04
C PHE A 57 -2.44 -14.98 0.15
N ASP A 58 -2.90 -13.99 0.91
CA ASP A 58 -4.32 -13.67 1.00
C ASP A 58 -4.79 -12.90 -0.24
N PHE A 59 -6.08 -13.01 -0.52
CA PHE A 59 -6.75 -12.16 -1.50
C PHE A 59 -7.13 -10.81 -0.89
N GLU A 60 -7.08 -9.75 -1.70
CA GLU A 60 -7.60 -8.43 -1.36
C GLU A 60 -8.63 -7.96 -2.40
N VAL A 61 -9.72 -7.37 -1.92
CA VAL A 61 -10.70 -6.69 -2.79
C VAL A 61 -10.01 -5.61 -3.62
N PRO A 62 -10.33 -5.47 -4.93
CA PRO A 62 -9.75 -4.44 -5.78
C PRO A 62 -9.80 -3.06 -5.13
N THR A 63 -8.64 -2.52 -4.76
CA THR A 63 -8.53 -1.30 -3.94
C THR A 63 -7.43 -0.40 -4.43
N GLN A 64 -7.74 0.89 -4.61
CA GLN A 64 -6.78 1.94 -4.90
C GLN A 64 -6.63 2.89 -3.71
N ALA A 65 -5.38 3.15 -3.33
CA ALA A 65 -5.04 4.12 -2.32
C ALA A 65 -5.29 5.55 -2.83
N ALA A 66 -6.08 6.31 -2.09
CA ALA A 66 -6.25 7.74 -2.29
C ALA A 66 -5.87 8.49 -1.02
N TRP A 67 -5.19 9.62 -1.18
CA TRP A 67 -4.85 10.53 -0.07
C TRP A 67 -4.73 11.96 -0.56
N LEU A 68 -4.87 12.90 0.38
CA LEU A 68 -4.63 14.31 0.15
C LEU A 68 -3.40 14.74 0.93
N ASN A 69 -2.48 15.43 0.27
CA ASN A 69 -1.28 15.98 0.89
C ASN A 69 -1.41 17.50 1.04
N HIS A 70 -1.44 17.99 2.27
CA HIS A 70 -1.36 19.40 2.58
C HIS A 70 0.11 19.84 2.60
N PRO A 71 0.48 20.98 1.98
CA PRO A 71 1.88 21.42 1.89
C PRO A 71 2.58 21.57 3.25
N GLU A 72 1.84 21.92 4.30
CA GLU A 72 2.41 22.16 5.64
C GLU A 72 2.11 21.07 6.68
N HIS A 73 1.05 20.27 6.46
CA HIS A 73 0.57 19.30 7.45
C HIS A 73 0.77 17.85 7.00
N GLY A 74 1.34 17.66 5.80
CA GLY A 74 1.46 16.35 5.20
C GLY A 74 0.08 15.75 4.88
N ILE A 75 -0.04 14.44 5.02
CA ILE A 75 -1.27 13.74 4.66
C ILE A 75 -2.37 13.98 5.71
N THR A 76 -3.42 14.69 5.31
CA THR A 76 -4.56 15.02 6.18
C THR A 76 -5.72 14.03 6.04
N CYS A 77 -5.87 13.41 4.86
CA CYS A 77 -6.94 12.47 4.56
C CYS A 77 -6.43 11.25 3.81
N ARG A 78 -7.00 10.07 4.08
CA ARG A 78 -6.68 8.80 3.41
C ARG A 78 -7.92 7.93 3.24
N TRP A 79 -8.17 7.47 2.03
CA TRP A 79 -9.31 6.62 1.69
C TRP A 79 -8.87 5.39 0.89
N PRO A 80 -9.42 4.20 1.17
CA PRO A 80 -9.44 3.12 0.21
C PRO A 80 -10.56 3.38 -0.81
N ILE A 81 -10.22 3.48 -2.09
CA ILE A 81 -11.21 3.47 -3.17
C ILE A 81 -11.41 2.03 -3.58
N PHE A 82 -12.56 1.46 -3.26
CA PHE A 82 -12.95 0.14 -3.73
C PHE A 82 -13.38 0.20 -5.18
N LEU A 83 -12.82 -0.68 -6.00
CA LEU A 83 -13.03 -0.72 -7.44
C LEU A 83 -13.95 -1.89 -7.86
N SER A 84 -14.53 -2.57 -6.87
CA SER A 84 -15.61 -3.54 -7.04
C SER A 84 -16.94 -2.96 -6.56
N HIS A 85 -18.03 -3.43 -7.16
CA HIS A 85 -19.38 -3.13 -6.68
C HIS A 85 -19.66 -3.97 -5.43
N ALA A 86 -20.40 -3.42 -4.46
CA ALA A 86 -20.72 -4.12 -3.21
C ALA A 86 -21.34 -5.53 -3.43
N GLY A 87 -22.12 -5.71 -4.51
CA GLY A 87 -22.73 -7.00 -4.87
C GLY A 87 -21.80 -8.03 -5.50
N ALA A 88 -20.58 -7.66 -5.92
CA ALA A 88 -19.62 -8.58 -6.51
C ALA A 88 -18.94 -9.48 -5.46
N LEU A 89 -18.85 -9.02 -4.21
CA LEU A 89 -18.21 -9.75 -3.11
C LEU A 89 -19.08 -10.90 -2.57
N ALA A 90 -20.40 -10.82 -2.73
CA ALA A 90 -21.34 -11.85 -2.26
C ALA A 90 -21.34 -13.15 -3.09
N ARG A 91 -20.61 -13.19 -4.21
CA ARG A 91 -20.55 -14.36 -5.12
C ARG A 91 -19.21 -15.11 -5.09
N ALA A 92 -18.28 -14.67 -4.25
CA ALA A 92 -16.91 -15.21 -4.18
C ALA A 92 -16.55 -15.82 -2.81
N ALA A 93 -17.52 -15.92 -1.90
CA ALA A 93 -17.43 -16.64 -0.62
C ALA A 93 -18.41 -17.83 -0.64
#